data_AF-A0A6P0DVZ1-F1
#
_entry.id   AF-A0A6P0DVZ1-F1
#
_cell.length_a   1.000
_cell.length_b   1.000
_cell.length_c   1.000
_cell.angle_alpha   90.00
_cell.angle_beta   90.00
_cell.angle_gamma   90.00
#
_symmetry.space_group_name_H-M   'P 1'
#
loop_
_entity.id
_entity.type
_entity.pdbx_description
1 polymer ?
#
loop_
_entity_poly.entity_id
_entity_poly.type
_entity_poly.pdbx_seq_one_letter_code
_entity_poly.pdbx_strand_id
1 'polypeptide(L)'
;MASIASLAVPYDAAVAHRRSEARLAWMLAMPAMILLFLFVLLPVASVIVLGFTDFELGYGKFRFVGFENYAHLITDRTFRKSLW
;
A
#
# COMPACT_ATOMS: atom_id res chain seq x y z
N MET A 1 -40.45 5.26 -44.67
CA MET A 1 -39.43 6.29 -44.37
C MET A 1 -40.03 7.26 -43.37
N ALA A 2 -39.77 7.09 -42.07
CA ALA A 2 -40.02 8.16 -41.09
C ALA A 2 -39.22 7.90 -39.81
N SER A 3 -38.32 8.85 -39.54
CA SER A 3 -37.99 9.35 -38.22
C SER A 3 -37.27 8.42 -37.24
N ILE A 4 -35.98 8.24 -37.49
CA ILE A 4 -34.93 8.16 -36.45
C ILE A 4 -34.78 9.54 -35.76
N ALA A 5 -35.89 10.06 -35.21
CA ALA A 5 -35.84 11.22 -34.33
C ALA A 5 -35.20 10.78 -33.01
N SER A 6 -33.88 10.95 -32.96
CA SER A 6 -33.14 11.44 -31.81
C SER A 6 -33.69 10.96 -30.45
N LEU A 7 -33.37 9.72 -30.09
CA LEU A 7 -33.11 9.38 -28.69
C LEU A 7 -31.88 10.18 -28.26
N ALA A 8 -32.06 11.46 -27.98
CA ALA A 8 -31.11 12.25 -27.22
C ALA A 8 -31.14 11.69 -25.79
N VAL A 9 -30.48 10.54 -25.60
CA VAL A 9 -30.11 10.06 -24.27
C VAL A 9 -29.31 11.20 -23.66
N PRO A 10 -29.76 11.83 -22.57
CA PRO A 10 -29.00 12.91 -21.96
C PRO A 10 -27.66 12.33 -21.51
N TYR A 11 -26.61 12.61 -22.29
CA TYR A 11 -25.25 12.14 -22.07
C TYR A 11 -24.79 12.51 -20.66
N ASP A 12 -25.24 13.66 -20.16
CA ASP A 12 -24.92 14.20 -18.85
C ASP A 12 -25.48 13.35 -17.69
N ALA A 13 -26.66 12.75 -17.84
CA ALA A 13 -27.26 11.89 -16.81
C ALA A 13 -26.47 10.58 -16.65
N ALA A 14 -26.01 10.00 -17.76
CA ALA A 14 -25.20 8.77 -17.75
C ALA A 14 -23.79 8.99 -17.16
N VAL A 15 -23.20 10.18 -17.35
CA VAL A 15 -21.91 10.56 -16.73
C VAL A 15 -22.10 10.84 -15.23
N ALA A 16 -23.17 11.53 -14.84
CA ALA A 16 -23.50 11.78 -13.44
C ALA A 16 -23.75 10.47 -12.67
N HIS A 17 -24.47 9.51 -13.25
CA HIS A 17 -24.69 8.19 -12.65
C HIS A 17 -23.40 7.37 -12.50
N ARG A 18 -22.51 7.37 -13.51
CA ARG A 18 -21.19 6.72 -13.38
C ARG A 18 -20.36 7.31 -12.25
N ARG A 19 -20.41 8.63 -12.04
CA ARG A 19 -19.71 9.28 -10.92
C ARG A 19 -20.31 8.90 -9.56
N SER A 20 -21.63 8.78 -9.44
CA SER A 20 -22.25 8.31 -8.20
C SER A 20 -21.94 6.84 -7.90
N GLU A 21 -21.94 5.98 -8.92
CA GLU A 21 -21.57 4.57 -8.79
C GLU A 21 -20.11 4.39 -8.35
N ALA A 22 -19.18 5.12 -8.96
CA ALA A 22 -17.77 5.09 -8.57
C ALA A 22 -17.58 5.53 -7.10
N ARG A 23 -18.30 6.56 -6.65
CA ARG A 23 -18.22 7.03 -5.26
C ARG A 23 -18.71 5.96 -4.28
N LEU A 24 -19.82 5.29 -4.58
CA LEU A 24 -20.34 4.19 -3.75
C LEU A 24 -19.37 3.01 -3.73
N ALA A 25 -18.80 2.63 -4.89
CA ALA A 25 -17.80 1.58 -4.97
C ALA A 25 -16.57 1.89 -4.09
N TRP A 26 -16.06 3.13 -4.14
CA TRP A 26 -14.98 3.55 -3.24
C TRP A 26 -15.41 3.53 -1.77
N MET A 27 -16.60 4.03 -1.43
CA MET A 27 -17.07 4.00 -0.03
C MET A 27 -17.17 2.58 0.54
N LEU A 28 -17.56 1.59 -0.27
CA LEU A 28 -17.57 0.18 0.16
C LEU A 28 -16.16 -0.42 0.23
N ALA A 29 -15.24 -0.02 -0.65
CA ALA A 29 -13.87 -0.53 -0.66
C ALA A 29 -12.98 0.11 0.42
N MET A 30 -13.25 1.36 0.79
CA MET A 30 -12.44 2.16 1.72
C MET A 30 -12.19 1.48 3.07
N PRO A 31 -13.17 0.85 3.75
CA PRO A 31 -12.92 0.14 5.00
C PRO A 31 -11.89 -0.97 4.86
N ALA A 32 -11.97 -1.78 3.80
CA ALA A 32 -11.01 -2.84 3.53
C ALA A 32 -9.62 -2.28 3.20
N MET A 33 -9.55 -1.19 2.43
CA MET A 33 -8.28 -0.51 2.15
C MET A 33 -7.64 0.09 3.40
N ILE A 34 -8.42 0.68 4.29
CA ILE A 34 -7.92 1.21 5.56
C ILE A 34 -7.33 0.08 6.40
N LEU A 35 -8.04 -1.05 6.52
CA LEU A 35 -7.54 -2.22 7.24
C LEU A 35 -6.25 -2.76 6.61
N LEU A 36 -6.21 -2.92 5.28
CA LEU A 36 -5.01 -3.33 4.57
C LEU A 36 -3.84 -2.38 4.84
N PHE A 37 -4.09 -1.06 4.77
CA PHE A 37 -3.06 -0.08 5.00
C PHE A 37 -2.52 -0.14 6.44
N LEU A 38 -3.41 -0.14 7.44
CA LEU A 38 -3.04 -0.11 8.85
C LEU A 38 -2.37 -1.40 9.34
N PHE A 39 -2.86 -2.56 8.89
CA PHE A 39 -2.41 -3.85 9.41
C PHE A 39 -1.40 -4.56 8.53
N VAL A 40 -1.20 -4.13 7.28
CA VAL A 40 -0.23 -4.75 6.36
C VAL A 40 0.81 -3.73 5.91
N LEU A 41 0.40 -2.66 5.23
CA LEU A 41 1.37 -1.75 4.63
C LEU A 41 2.16 -0.96 5.67
N LEU A 42 1.48 -0.46 6.71
CA LEU A 42 2.11 0.29 7.79
C LEU A 42 3.16 -0.55 8.54
N PRO A 43 2.87 -1.77 9.06
CA PRO A 43 3.89 -2.56 9.74
C PRO A 43 5.03 -3.00 8.82
N VAL A 44 4.75 -3.31 7.54
CA VAL A 44 5.80 -3.61 6.56
C VAL A 44 6.73 -2.41 6.37
N ALA A 45 6.19 -1.22 6.18
CA ALA A 45 6.97 0.01 6.06
C ALA A 45 7.78 0.27 7.34
N SER A 46 7.20 0.05 8.52
CA SER A 46 7.90 0.19 9.81
C SER A 46 9.10 -0.76 9.90
N VAL A 47 8.94 -2.03 9.53
CA VAL A 47 10.05 -3.01 9.55
C VAL A 47 11.14 -2.63 8.54
N ILE A 48 10.76 -2.15 7.36
CA ILE A 48 11.72 -1.64 6.37
C ILE A 48 12.54 -0.49 6.97
N VAL A 49 11.88 0.51 7.55
CA VAL A 49 12.55 1.66 8.18
C VAL A 49 13.45 1.22 9.34
N LEU A 50 12.98 0.31 10.18
CA LEU A 50 13.77 -0.26 11.28
C LEU A 50 14.98 -1.06 10.78
N GLY A 51 14.91 -1.69 9.60
CA GLY A 51 16.05 -2.39 9.01
C GLY A 51 17.24 -1.47 8.71
N PHE A 52 16.97 -0.19 8.45
CA PHE A 52 18.00 0.84 8.25
C PHE A 52 18.51 1.46 9.57
N THR A 53 18.01 1.01 10.71
CA THR A 53 18.41 1.48 12.03
C THR A 53 19.01 0.35 12.86
N ASP A 54 19.88 0.72 13.78
CA ASP A 54 20.42 -0.16 14.81
C ASP A 54 19.44 -0.18 15.99
N PHE A 55 18.22 -0.62 15.71
CA PHE A 55 17.14 -0.67 16.70
C PHE A 55 17.17 -1.99 17.47
N GLU A 56 17.42 -1.91 18.76
CA GLU A 56 17.37 -3.04 19.68
C GLU A 56 16.11 -2.95 20.57
N LEU A 57 15.27 -3.99 20.55
CA LEU A 57 14.07 -4.02 21.41
C LEU A 57 14.48 -3.94 22.89
N GLY A 58 13.98 -2.92 23.59
CA GLY A 58 14.26 -2.68 25.01
C GLY A 58 15.39 -1.69 25.27
N TYR A 59 16.10 -1.24 24.24
CA TYR A 59 17.10 -0.19 24.35
C TYR A 59 16.61 1.09 23.66
N GLY A 60 16.72 2.23 24.36
CA GLY A 60 16.17 3.51 23.90
C GLY A 60 16.98 4.24 22.82
N LYS A 61 17.99 3.59 22.21
CA LYS A 61 18.86 4.25 21.24
C LYS A 61 18.37 3.99 19.83
N PHE A 62 17.83 5.02 19.19
CA PHE A 62 17.46 4.99 17.78
C PHE A 62 18.61 5.56 16.95
N ARG A 63 19.44 4.68 16.36
CA ARG A 63 20.58 5.10 15.53
C ARG A 63 20.33 4.68 14.09
N PHE A 64 20.32 5.63 13.17
CA PHE A 64 20.25 5.34 11.73
C PHE A 64 21.64 4.92 11.23
N VAL A 65 21.73 3.74 10.64
CA VAL A 65 22.98 3.09 10.16
C VAL A 65 22.93 2.78 8.67
N GLY A 66 21.83 3.12 7.99
CA GLY A 66 21.67 2.90 6.57
C GLY A 66 21.79 1.41 6.21
N PHE A 67 22.80 1.04 5.42
CA PHE A 67 22.98 -0.31 4.90
C PHE A 67 23.93 -1.20 5.72
N GLU A 68 24.50 -0.68 6.81
CA GLU A 68 25.53 -1.39 7.58
C GLU A 68 25.02 -2.73 8.14
N ASN A 69 23.77 -2.76 8.61
CA ASN A 69 23.10 -4.00 9.04
C ASN A 69 23.06 -5.07 7.95
N TYR A 70 22.69 -4.69 6.73
CA TYR A 70 22.59 -5.60 5.59
C TYR A 70 23.97 -6.11 5.14
N ALA A 71 24.98 -5.23 5.12
CA ALA A 71 26.35 -5.61 4.81
C ALA A 71 26.89 -6.63 5.82
N HIS A 72 26.63 -6.42 7.12
CA HIS A 72 27.03 -7.35 8.17
C HIS A 72 26.39 -8.73 7.96
N LEU A 73 25.07 -8.79 7.77
CA LEU A 73 24.34 -10.05 7.55
C LEU A 73 24.85 -10.85 6.35
N ILE A 74 25.13 -10.19 5.22
CA ILE A 74 25.61 -10.88 4.00
C ILE A 74 27.02 -11.47 4.20
N THR A 75 27.87 -10.79 4.97
CA THR A 75 29.23 -11.26 5.27
C THR A 75 29.28 -12.31 6.39
N ASP A 76 28.23 -12.39 7.20
CA ASP A 76 28.15 -13.30 8.34
C ASP A 76 28.09 -14.78 7.89
N ARG A 77 29.02 -15.60 8.41
CA ARG A 77 29.12 -17.02 8.07
C ARG A 77 27.94 -17.84 8.59
N THR A 78 27.34 -17.45 9.71
CA THR A 78 26.22 -18.15 10.34
C THR A 78 24.93 -17.90 9.58
N PHE A 79 24.66 -16.64 9.22
CA PHE A 79 23.52 -16.26 8.39
C PHE A 79 23.55 -17.01 7.06
N ARG A 80 24.71 -17.01 6.40
CA ARG A 80 24.97 -17.78 5.19
C ARG A 80 24.63 -19.28 5.31
N LYS A 81 25.04 -19.94 6.40
CA LYS A 81 24.70 -21.37 6.65
C LYS A 81 23.21 -21.62 6.86
N SER A 82 22.40 -20.61 7.18
CA SER A 82 20.95 -20.80 7.27
C SER A 82 20.24 -20.71 5.92
N LEU A 83 20.92 -20.19 4.89
CA LEU A 83 20.36 -19.94 3.57
C LEU A 83 20.59 -21.11 2.59
N TRP A 84 21.61 -21.93 2.83
CA TRP A 84 21.96 -23.13 2.06
C TRP A 84 22.57 -24.21 2.96
#